data_AF-A0A7S3E8L7-F1
#
_entry.id   AF-A0A7S3E8L7-F1
#
_cell.length_a   1.000
_cell.length_b   1.000
_cell.length_c   1.000
_cell.angle_alpha   90.00
_cell.angle_beta   90.00
_cell.angle_gamma   90.00
#
_symmetry.space_group_name_H-M   'P 1'
#
loop_
_entity.id
_entity.type
_entity.pdbx_description
1 polymer ?
#
loop_
_entity_poly.entity_id
_entity_poly.type
_entity_poly.pdbx_seq_one_letter_code
_entity_poly.pdbx_strand_id
1 'polypeptide(L)'
;RDLVVALRNCDDFFLRIGFFFVLRFPMDVEVLETQHADVVQDISYDYCGRRMATCSTDRTVKIWSSDAGTGKWRCTAHWQAHESSVVRVRWADPEYSPSLIATCGFDCKAILWELKTQNGELLQPGVELPQYRL
;
A
#
# COMPACT_ATOMS: atom_id res chain seq x y z
N ARG A 1 -0.81 11.63 -15.31
CA ARG A 1 -0.58 10.18 -15.48
C ARG A 1 0.54 9.84 -14.51
N ASP A 2 0.18 9.64 -13.24
CA ASP A 2 1.16 9.38 -12.19
C ASP A 2 1.55 7.92 -12.17
N LEU A 3 2.86 7.70 -12.08
CA LEU A 3 3.48 6.38 -12.10
C LEU A 3 4.06 6.13 -10.72
N VAL A 4 3.76 4.96 -10.17
CA VAL A 4 4.36 4.51 -8.92
C VAL A 4 5.37 3.42 -9.24
N VAL A 5 6.59 3.58 -8.75
CA VAL A 5 7.64 2.57 -8.88
C VAL A 5 7.51 1.59 -7.73
N ALA A 6 7.15 0.35 -8.05
CA ALA A 6 7.18 -0.74 -7.08
C ALA A 6 8.53 -1.45 -7.20
N LEU A 7 9.28 -1.50 -6.10
CA LEU A 7 10.54 -2.24 -6.03
C LEU A 7 10.25 -3.67 -5.55
N ARG A 8 10.74 -4.67 -6.29
CA ARG A 8 10.67 -6.07 -5.85
C ARG A 8 11.92 -6.43 -5.06
N ASN A 9 11.73 -6.99 -3.87
CA ASN A 9 12.74 -7.85 -3.26
C ASN A 9 12.41 -9.28 -3.73
N CYS A 10 13.18 -9.80 -4.68
CA CYS A 10 13.17 -11.24 -4.93
C CYS A 10 13.85 -11.91 -3.73
N ASP A 11 13.15 -12.83 -3.08
CA ASP A 11 13.77 -13.79 -2.18
C ASP A 11 14.79 -14.61 -2.99
N ASP A 12 16.07 -14.24 -2.91
CA ASP A 12 17.17 -15.08 -3.38
C ASP A 12 18.16 -15.28 -2.23
N PHE A 13 17.92 -16.36 -1.48
CA PHE A 13 18.87 -16.90 -0.52
C PHE A 13 20.12 -17.37 -1.27
N PHE A 14 21.25 -16.70 -1.06
CA PHE A 14 22.56 -17.25 -1.41
C PHE A 14 23.50 -17.21 -0.20
N LEU A 15 23.49 -18.31 0.54
CA LEU A 15 24.60 -18.65 1.42
C LEU A 15 25.73 -19.22 0.57
N ARG A 16 26.89 -18.56 0.53
CA ARG A 16 28.13 -19.23 0.14
C ARG A 16 29.31 -18.71 0.96
N ILE A 17 29.82 -19.60 1.81
CA ILE A 17 31.08 -19.43 2.53
C ILE A 17 32.21 -19.53 1.49
N GLY A 18 33.06 -18.49 1.43
CA GLY A 18 34.36 -18.52 0.74
C GLY A 18 34.42 -17.86 -0.64
N PHE A 19 35.20 -16.77 -0.71
CA PHE A 19 35.71 -16.01 -1.87
C PHE A 19 34.70 -15.20 -2.72
N PHE A 20 34.84 -13.88 -2.61
CA PHE A 20 34.20 -12.76 -3.31
C PHE A 20 33.33 -13.11 -4.53
N PHE A 21 32.02 -13.26 -4.31
CA PHE A 21 30.98 -13.07 -5.32
C PHE A 21 30.29 -11.73 -5.06
N VAL A 22 30.26 -10.84 -6.04
CA VAL A 22 29.35 -9.68 -6.01
C VAL A 22 27.97 -10.20 -6.38
N LEU A 23 27.08 -10.34 -5.39
CA LEU A 23 25.67 -10.64 -5.64
C LEU A 23 25.04 -9.41 -6.32
N ARG A 24 24.88 -9.47 -7.64
CA ARG A 24 24.03 -8.56 -8.37
C ARG A 24 22.62 -9.12 -8.33
N PHE A 25 21.85 -8.74 -7.31
CA PHE A 25 20.42 -9.00 -7.29
C PHE A 25 19.78 -8.23 -8.45
N PRO A 26 19.13 -8.89 -9.42
CA PRO A 26 18.31 -8.17 -10.39
C PRO A 26 17.09 -7.63 -9.62
N MET A 27 17.17 -6.38 -9.17
CA MET A 27 15.99 -5.63 -8.77
C MET A 27 15.19 -5.36 -10.04
N ASP A 28 14.14 -6.15 -10.25
CA ASP A 28 13.17 -5.88 -11.30
C ASP A 28 12.32 -4.68 -10.87
N VAL A 29 12.45 -3.59 -11.62
CA VAL A 29 11.69 -2.36 -11.42
C VAL A 29 10.42 -2.46 -12.25
N GLU A 30 9.27 -2.50 -11.58
CA GLU A 30 7.97 -2.45 -12.25
C GLU A 30 7.33 -1.08 -12.05
N VAL A 31 6.84 -0.52 -13.15
CA VAL A 31 6.09 0.73 -13.16
C VAL A 31 4.61 0.41 -13.11
N LEU A 32 3.95 0.81 -12.02
CA LEU A 32 2.52 0.61 -11.80
C LEU A 32 1.74 1.88 -12.21
N GLU A 33 0.79 1.71 -13.12
CA GLU A 33 -0.22 2.72 -13.41
C GLU A 33 -1.32 2.68 -12.35
N THR A 34 -1.34 3.67 -11.46
CA THR A 34 -2.23 3.65 -10.29
C THR A 34 -3.69 3.96 -10.60
N GLN A 35 -3.99 4.44 -11.81
CA GLN A 35 -5.34 4.88 -12.20
C GLN A 35 -5.96 5.89 -11.21
N HIS A 36 -5.14 6.65 -10.49
CA HIS A 36 -5.60 7.83 -9.77
C HIS A 36 -5.94 8.93 -10.78
N ALA A 37 -6.96 9.72 -10.47
CA ALA A 37 -7.39 10.82 -11.32
C ALA A 37 -6.47 12.04 -11.20
N ASP A 38 -5.63 12.06 -10.17
CA ASP A 38 -4.72 13.15 -9.84
C ASP A 38 -3.44 12.62 -9.16
N VAL A 39 -2.53 13.53 -8.80
CA VAL A 39 -1.20 13.26 -8.24
C VAL A 39 -1.26 12.31 -7.04
N VAL A 40 -0.45 11.26 -7.10
CA VAL A 40 -0.21 10.35 -5.98
C VAL A 40 0.71 11.05 -4.98
N GLN A 41 0.24 11.22 -3.75
CA GLN A 41 0.94 11.97 -2.71
C GLN A 41 1.84 11.09 -1.86
N ASP A 42 1.43 9.85 -1.61
CA ASP A 42 2.14 8.94 -0.72
C ASP A 42 1.78 7.48 -1.01
N ILE A 43 2.69 6.60 -0.61
CA ILE A 43 2.62 5.16 -0.82
C ILE A 43 3.13 4.47 0.45
N SER A 44 2.45 3.40 0.89
CA SER A 44 2.91 2.60 2.01
C SER A 44 2.72 1.12 1.73
N TYR A 45 3.75 0.33 1.96
CA TYR A 45 3.65 -1.13 1.98
C TYR A 45 3.09 -1.61 3.30
N ASP A 46 2.42 -2.75 3.24
CA ASP A 46 2.12 -3.58 4.41
C ASP A 46 3.42 -4.25 4.92
N TYR A 47 3.42 -4.69 6.17
CA TYR A 47 4.59 -5.29 6.83
C TYR A 47 5.16 -6.48 6.05
N CYS A 48 4.28 -7.30 5.47
CA CYS A 48 4.68 -8.47 4.69
C CYS A 48 5.09 -8.14 3.24
N GLY A 49 5.00 -6.89 2.79
CA GLY A 49 5.31 -6.46 1.42
C GLY A 49 4.36 -6.99 0.33
N ARG A 50 3.32 -7.75 0.69
CA ARG A 50 2.34 -8.33 -0.26
C ARG A 50 1.27 -7.35 -0.69
N ARG A 51 1.07 -6.28 0.09
CA ARG A 51 0.06 -5.26 -0.11
C ARG A 51 0.71 -3.89 -0.09
N MET A 52 0.10 -2.96 -0.81
CA MET A 52 0.52 -1.57 -0.91
C MET A 52 -0.71 -0.68 -0.92
N ALA A 53 -0.64 0.44 -0.22
CA ALA A 53 -1.64 1.49 -0.24
C ALA A 53 -1.09 2.71 -0.96
N THR A 54 -1.89 3.33 -1.80
CA THR A 54 -1.58 4.60 -2.47
C THR A 54 -2.66 5.62 -2.16
N CYS A 55 -2.27 6.87 -1.91
CA CYS A 55 -3.21 7.96 -1.72
C CYS A 55 -2.93 9.12 -2.68
N SER A 56 -3.98 9.85 -3.03
CA SER A 56 -3.91 10.89 -4.06
C SER A 56 -4.68 12.16 -3.66
N THR A 57 -4.32 13.24 -4.34
CA THR A 57 -5.05 14.51 -4.35
C THR A 57 -6.47 14.37 -4.87
N ASP A 58 -6.78 13.30 -5.61
CA ASP A 58 -8.13 12.93 -6.04
C ASP A 58 -9.09 12.55 -4.89
N ARG A 59 -8.59 12.58 -3.65
CA ARG A 59 -9.30 12.29 -2.38
C ARG A 59 -9.55 10.81 -2.14
N THR A 60 -8.94 9.96 -2.96
CA THR A 60 -9.12 8.51 -2.89
C THR A 60 -7.88 7.82 -2.35
N VAL A 61 -8.12 6.65 -1.77
CA VAL A 61 -7.10 5.69 -1.39
C VAL A 61 -7.36 4.41 -2.17
N LYS A 62 -6.29 3.84 -2.73
CA LYS A 62 -6.32 2.57 -3.45
C LYS A 62 -5.40 1.57 -2.75
N ILE A 63 -5.84 0.32 -2.68
CA ILE A 63 -5.08 -0.80 -2.15
C ILE A 63 -4.76 -1.75 -3.28
N TRP A 64 -3.51 -2.16 -3.30
CA TRP A 64 -2.92 -3.03 -4.29
C TRP A 64 -2.42 -4.28 -3.61
N SER A 65 -2.68 -5.43 -4.22
CA SER A 65 -2.09 -6.71 -3.81
C SER A 65 -1.18 -7.21 -4.92
N SER A 66 -0.02 -7.74 -4.54
CA SER A 66 0.86 -8.49 -5.43
C SER A 66 0.36 -9.93 -5.52
N ASP A 67 0.19 -10.44 -6.73
CA ASP A 67 -0.07 -11.85 -6.97
C ASP A 67 1.23 -12.66 -6.82
N ALA A 68 1.26 -13.64 -5.92
CA ALA A 68 2.50 -14.37 -5.60
C ALA A 68 3.05 -15.21 -6.77
N GLY A 69 2.20 -15.59 -7.73
CA GLY A 69 2.62 -16.40 -8.89
C GLY A 69 3.16 -15.58 -10.04
N THR A 70 2.57 -14.40 -10.29
CA THR A 70 2.92 -13.53 -11.43
C THR A 70 3.74 -12.30 -11.04
N GLY A 71 3.77 -11.95 -9.74
CA GLY A 71 4.43 -10.76 -9.21
C GLY A 71 3.80 -9.44 -9.66
N LYS A 72 2.61 -9.49 -10.29
CA LYS A 72 1.91 -8.32 -10.79
C LYS A 72 1.04 -7.70 -9.70
N TRP A 73 1.03 -6.37 -9.67
CA TRP A 73 0.17 -5.61 -8.78
C TRP A 73 -1.22 -5.43 -9.37
N ARG A 74 -2.25 -5.70 -8.57
CA ARG A 74 -3.65 -5.47 -8.93
C ARG A 74 -4.33 -4.63 -7.86
N CYS A 75 -5.11 -3.65 -8.29
CA CYS A 75 -5.98 -2.88 -7.39
C CYS A 75 -7.08 -3.81 -6.85
N THR A 76 -7.09 -4.03 -5.54
CA THR A 76 -8.07 -4.88 -4.86
C THR A 76 -9.19 -4.06 -4.23
N ALA A 77 -8.89 -2.86 -3.73
CA ALA A 77 -9.89 -1.99 -3.12
C ALA A 77 -9.59 -0.52 -3.42
N HIS A 78 -10.63 0.29 -3.47
CA HIS A 78 -10.51 1.74 -3.49
C HIS A 78 -11.75 2.39 -2.89
N TRP A 79 -11.57 3.54 -2.27
CA TRP A 79 -12.66 4.34 -1.72
C TRP A 79 -12.24 5.81 -1.62
N GLN A 80 -13.22 6.68 -1.47
CA GLN A 80 -12.98 8.08 -1.12
C GLN A 80 -12.74 8.15 0.39
N ALA A 81 -11.52 8.54 0.79
CA ALA A 81 -11.12 8.55 2.19
C ALA A 81 -11.36 9.90 2.85
N HIS A 82 -11.20 11.00 2.11
CA HIS A 82 -11.28 12.36 2.65
C HIS A 82 -12.18 13.25 1.78
N GLU A 83 -12.63 14.38 2.34
CA GLU A 83 -13.36 15.40 1.59
C GLU A 83 -12.41 16.29 0.76
N SER A 84 -11.13 16.27 1.12
CA SER A 84 -10.03 17.00 0.49
C SER A 84 -8.85 16.07 0.19
N SER A 85 -7.76 16.61 -0.38
CA SER A 85 -6.60 15.85 -0.83
C SER A 85 -5.99 15.03 0.31
N VAL A 86 -5.78 13.73 0.05
CA VAL A 86 -5.11 12.82 0.99
C VAL A 86 -3.61 13.01 0.84
N VAL A 87 -2.94 13.33 1.93
CA VAL A 87 -1.52 13.69 1.92
C VAL A 87 -0.65 12.52 2.35
N ARG A 88 -1.13 11.67 3.27
CA ARG A 88 -0.38 10.50 3.76
C ARG A 88 -1.27 9.28 3.93
N VAL A 89 -0.64 8.11 3.79
CA VAL A 89 -1.24 6.80 4.08
C VAL A 89 -0.21 5.91 4.76
N ARG A 90 -0.59 5.22 5.85
CA ARG A 90 0.31 4.29 6.57
C ARG A 90 -0.44 3.04 6.98
N TRP A 91 0.20 1.89 6.77
CA TRP A 91 -0.23 0.64 7.39
C TRP A 91 0.18 0.66 8.87
N ALA A 92 -0.70 0.14 9.72
CA ALA A 92 -0.36 -0.10 11.11
C ALA A 92 0.56 -1.32 11.24
N ASP A 93 1.26 -1.41 12.37
CA ASP A 93 2.03 -2.60 12.69
C ASP A 93 1.09 -3.81 12.89
N PRO A 94 1.46 -5.01 12.37
CA PRO A 94 0.64 -6.22 12.52
C PRO A 94 0.33 -6.58 13.98
N GLU A 95 1.14 -6.13 14.95
CA GLU A 95 0.88 -6.34 16.38
C GLU A 95 -0.46 -5.73 16.83
N TYR A 96 -0.87 -4.60 16.26
CA TYR A 96 -2.13 -3.94 16.59
C TYR A 96 -3.29 -4.48 15.77
N SER A 97 -3.14 -4.49 14.43
CA SER A 97 -4.09 -5.12 13.53
C SER A 97 -3.48 -5.26 12.13
N PRO A 98 -3.52 -6.45 11.51
CA PRO A 98 -2.90 -6.73 10.22
C PRO A 98 -3.64 -6.07 9.04
N SER A 99 -4.70 -5.32 9.29
CA SER A 99 -5.54 -4.72 8.26
C SER A 99 -5.96 -3.28 8.59
N LEU A 100 -5.24 -2.66 9.55
CA LEU A 100 -5.48 -1.29 9.94
C LEU A 100 -4.61 -0.33 9.13
N ILE A 101 -5.24 0.73 8.62
CA ILE A 101 -4.60 1.79 7.86
C ILE A 101 -4.97 3.14 8.45
N ALA A 102 -4.02 4.05 8.52
CA ALA A 102 -4.24 5.45 8.84
C ALA A 102 -4.10 6.31 7.58
N THR A 103 -5.01 7.26 7.40
CA THR A 103 -4.93 8.30 6.36
C THR A 103 -5.07 9.67 6.98
N CYS A 104 -4.40 10.66 6.39
CA CYS A 104 -4.61 12.06 6.75
C CYS A 104 -4.57 12.96 5.53
N GLY A 105 -5.30 14.08 5.59
CA GLY A 105 -5.48 15.00 4.48
C GLY A 105 -5.61 16.46 4.90
N PHE A 106 -5.85 17.32 3.91
CA PHE A 106 -6.07 18.75 4.12
C PHE A 106 -7.45 19.11 4.69
N ASP A 107 -8.31 18.14 4.91
CA ASP A 107 -9.60 18.31 5.61
C ASP A 107 -9.46 18.34 7.14
N CYS A 108 -8.22 18.43 7.64
CA CYS A 108 -7.87 18.43 9.06
C CYS A 108 -8.33 17.17 9.81
N LYS A 109 -8.58 16.07 9.09
CA LYS A 109 -8.96 14.77 9.66
C LYS A 109 -7.81 13.78 9.52
N ALA A 110 -7.66 12.96 10.55
CA ALA A 110 -6.94 11.69 10.48
C ALA A 110 -7.97 10.58 10.69
N ILE A 111 -8.02 9.62 9.77
CA ILE A 111 -9.03 8.57 9.76
C ILE A 111 -8.34 7.22 9.81
N LEU A 112 -8.85 6.35 10.67
CA LEU A 112 -8.43 4.96 10.78
C LEU A 112 -9.42 4.06 10.06
N TRP A 113 -8.88 3.18 9.22
CA TRP A 113 -9.63 2.27 8.37
C TRP A 113 -9.25 0.84 8.72
N GLU A 114 -10.25 0.03 9.06
CA GLU A 114 -10.06 -1.41 9.16
C GLU A 114 -10.55 -2.08 7.88
N LEU A 115 -9.62 -2.69 7.15
CA LEU A 115 -9.92 -3.42 5.93
C LEU A 115 -10.47 -4.81 6.27
N LYS A 116 -11.65 -5.13 5.74
CA LYS A 116 -12.24 -6.46 5.89
C LYS A 116 -11.71 -7.37 4.80
N THR A 117 -11.27 -8.57 5.16
CA THR A 117 -10.93 -9.62 4.18
C THR A 117 -12.12 -10.59 4.08
N GLN A 118 -12.70 -10.75 2.89
CA GLN A 118 -13.69 -11.81 2.61
C GLN A 118 -13.14 -12.71 1.50
N ASN A 119 -13.08 -14.01 1.75
CA ASN A 119 -12.58 -15.03 0.80
C ASN A 119 -11.17 -14.74 0.23
N GLY A 120 -10.30 -14.10 1.01
CA GLY A 120 -8.94 -13.71 0.58
C GLY A 120 -8.87 -12.39 -0.21
N GLU A 121 -10.01 -11.78 -0.53
CA GLU A 121 -10.09 -10.47 -1.18
C GLU A 121 -10.38 -9.37 -0.15
N LEU A 122 -9.77 -8.21 -0.33
CA LEU A 122 -9.99 -7.05 0.54
C LEU A 122 -11.24 -6.30 0.09
N LEU A 123 -12.16 -6.11 1.02
CA LEU A 123 -13.32 -5.26 0.84
C LEU A 123 -13.00 -3.83 1.25
N GLN A 124 -13.79 -2.90 0.72
CA GLN A 124 -13.82 -1.52 1.16
C GLN A 124 -13.97 -1.48 2.69
N PRO A 125 -13.31 -0.53 3.37
CA PRO A 125 -13.36 -0.46 4.81
C PRO A 125 -14.80 -0.32 5.28
N GLY A 126 -15.18 -1.19 6.21
CA GLY A 126 -16.52 -1.22 6.77
C GLY A 126 -16.60 -0.26 7.93
N VAL A 127 -17.06 0.97 7.66
CA VAL A 127 -17.31 2.06 8.62
C VAL A 127 -16.06 2.85 9.01
N GLU A 128 -16.14 4.19 8.85
CA GLU A 128 -15.21 5.16 9.42
C GLU A 128 -15.23 5.01 10.95
N LEU A 129 -14.13 4.58 11.57
CA LEU A 129 -14.08 4.57 13.03
C LEU A 129 -14.28 6.00 13.54
N PRO A 130 -15.08 6.21 14.60
CA PRO A 130 -15.36 7.55 15.10
C PRO A 130 -14.03 8.24 15.37
N GLN A 131 -13.87 9.41 14.76
CA GLN A 131 -12.70 10.27 14.92
C GLN A 131 -12.37 10.35 16.40
N TYR A 132 -11.25 9.77 16.82
CA TYR A 132 -10.74 9.96 18.17
C TYR A 132 -10.32 11.42 18.27
N ARG A 133 -11.26 12.27 18.67
CA ARG A 133 -11.01 13.63 19.14
C ARG A 133 -10.32 13.48 20.49
N LEU A 134 -9.05 13.88 20.56
CA LEU A 134 -8.36 14.13 21.83
C LEU A 134 -9.09 15.24 22.60
#